data_AF-A0A2I4DZ58-F1
#
_entry.id   AF-A0A2I4DZ58-F1
#
_cell.length_a   1.000
_cell.length_b   1.000
_cell.length_c   1.000
_cell.angle_alpha   90.00
_cell.angle_beta   90.00
_cell.angle_gamma   90.00
#
_symmetry.space_group_name_H-M   'P 1'
#
loop_
_entity.id
_entity.type
_entity.pdbx_description
1 polymer ?
#
loop_
_entity_poly.entity_id
_entity_poly.type
_entity_poly.pdbx_seq_one_letter_code
_entity_poly.pdbx_strand_id
1 'polypeptide(L)'
;MSDSLSIIVEPSPKVGLSVWHSPMEEAKGSRLRESAIRADTSLSVFQKIVAEILGSFILIFAGCEAALVDKIQTLTTVGIAAVWGLTLMALIYALAHVSGAHFNPAVTIAFAAASKFSWKHGPMYVLSQVLGAALASLTLRVLFHGQDNTRAATTQYSNSTTDLEAIAWEFIISFILMFNICGVASDHRAVR
;
A
#
# COMPACT_ATOMS: atom_id res chain seq x y z
N MET A 1 6.47 25.19 92.98
CA MET A 1 5.75 25.08 91.71
C MET A 1 6.77 24.67 90.66
N SER A 2 6.47 23.59 89.95
CA SER A 2 7.36 22.78 89.10
C SER A 2 7.37 23.35 87.68
N ASP A 3 8.53 23.70 87.13
CA ASP A 3 8.67 23.97 85.69
C ASP A 3 9.58 22.92 85.04
N SER A 4 8.95 22.18 84.14
CA SER A 4 9.42 20.98 83.47
C SER A 4 10.38 21.30 82.33
N LEU A 5 11.53 20.62 82.27
CA LEU A 5 12.42 20.57 81.11
C LEU A 5 11.72 19.84 79.95
N SER A 6 11.18 20.59 78.98
CA SER A 6 10.69 20.02 77.72
C SER A 6 11.85 19.84 76.74
N ILE A 7 12.29 18.59 76.57
CA ILE A 7 13.23 18.19 75.51
C ILE A 7 12.52 18.35 74.16
N ILE A 8 13.00 19.28 73.34
CA ILE A 8 12.55 19.45 71.95
C ILE A 8 13.22 18.32 71.14
N VAL A 9 12.45 17.31 70.75
CA VAL A 9 12.86 16.29 69.79
C VAL A 9 12.48 16.79 68.40
N GLU A 10 13.46 17.25 67.62
CA GLU A 10 13.25 17.53 66.19
C GLU A 10 13.01 16.21 65.43
N PRO A 11 11.95 16.07 64.63
CA PRO A 11 11.77 14.90 63.78
C PRO A 11 12.76 14.94 62.60
N SER A 12 13.49 13.85 62.40
CA SER A 12 14.44 13.70 61.30
C SER A 12 13.81 14.03 59.94
N PRO A 13 14.53 14.72 59.02
CA PRO A 13 14.04 14.94 57.67
C PRO A 13 13.86 13.59 57.00
N LYS A 14 12.65 13.26 56.57
CA LYS A 14 12.44 12.13 55.66
C LYS A 14 13.12 12.48 54.35
N VAL A 15 14.36 12.02 54.19
CA VAL A 15 15.06 12.01 52.91
C VAL A 15 14.11 11.38 51.91
N GLY A 16 13.64 12.18 50.96
CA GLY A 16 12.82 11.69 49.86
C GLY A 16 13.67 10.68 49.10
N LEU A 17 13.40 9.39 49.34
CA LEU A 17 13.91 8.32 48.51
C LEU A 17 13.42 8.63 47.09
N SER A 18 14.33 9.15 46.26
CA SER A 18 14.15 9.11 44.81
C SER A 18 13.82 7.66 44.50
N VAL A 19 12.57 7.40 44.10
CA VAL A 19 12.13 6.08 43.73
C VAL A 19 13.03 5.66 42.57
N TRP A 20 14.04 4.85 42.87
CA TRP A 20 14.94 4.30 41.87
C TRP A 20 14.10 3.32 41.04
N HIS A 21 13.51 3.81 39.95
CA HIS A 21 12.94 2.95 38.95
C HIS A 21 14.09 2.19 38.30
N SER A 22 14.00 0.85 38.29
CA SER A 22 15.04 0.05 37.65
C SER A 22 15.10 0.43 36.16
N PRO A 23 16.29 0.42 35.54
CA PRO A 23 16.44 0.70 34.11
C PRO A 23 15.52 -0.15 33.21
N MET A 24 15.10 -1.33 33.70
CA MET A 24 14.14 -2.20 33.01
C MET A 24 12.69 -1.69 33.03
N GLU A 25 12.26 -1.01 34.10
CA GLU A 25 10.91 -0.43 34.21
C GLU A 25 10.76 0.80 33.29
N GLU A 26 11.78 1.66 33.24
CA GLU A 26 11.83 2.78 32.28
C GLU A 26 11.88 2.29 30.83
N ALA A 27 12.69 1.27 30.54
CA ALA A 27 12.76 0.65 29.21
C ALA A 27 11.46 -0.08 28.82
N LYS A 28 10.67 -0.54 29.78
CA LYS A 28 9.35 -1.15 29.53
C LYS A 28 8.32 -0.06 29.28
N GLY A 29 8.33 1.01 30.07
CA GLY A 29 7.47 2.18 29.88
C GLY A 29 7.72 2.88 28.54
N SER A 30 8.99 3.02 28.12
CA SER A 30 9.34 3.58 26.82
C SER A 30 8.83 2.70 25.67
N ARG A 31 9.05 1.38 25.74
CA ARG A 31 8.54 0.43 24.73
C ARG A 31 7.01 0.39 24.64
N LEU A 32 6.31 0.47 25.77
CA LEU A 32 4.85 0.50 25.81
C LEU A 32 4.30 1.82 25.24
N ARG A 33 4.95 2.93 25.55
CA ARG A 33 4.59 4.25 25.01
C ARG A 33 4.91 4.34 23.52
N GLU A 34 6.01 3.76 23.08
CA GLU A 34 6.41 3.70 21.67
C GLU A 34 5.49 2.77 20.86
N SER A 35 5.03 1.65 21.44
CA SER A 35 4.04 0.78 20.81
C SER A 35 2.63 1.40 20.80
N ALA A 36 2.25 2.18 21.82
CA ALA A 36 1.01 2.96 21.83
C ALA A 36 1.01 4.08 20.78
N ILE A 37 2.12 4.82 20.65
CA ILE A 37 2.29 5.85 19.61
C ILE A 37 2.27 5.23 18.22
N ARG A 38 2.96 4.09 18.00
CA ARG A 38 2.93 3.35 16.72
C ARG A 38 1.54 2.81 16.39
N ALA A 39 0.73 2.42 17.38
CA ALA A 39 -0.65 2.01 17.17
C ALA A 39 -1.53 3.18 16.69
N ASP A 40 -1.34 4.37 17.27
CA ASP A 40 -2.05 5.60 16.89
C ASP A 40 -1.59 6.15 15.53
N THR A 41 -0.35 5.86 15.13
CA THR A 41 0.22 6.26 13.82
C THR A 41 -0.02 5.20 12.72
N SER A 42 -0.62 4.05 13.06
CA SER A 42 -0.92 3.02 12.06
C SER A 42 -2.11 3.47 11.20
N LEU A 43 -1.86 3.76 9.93
CA LEU A 43 -2.92 4.17 8.99
C LEU A 43 -4.08 3.18 9.04
N SER A 44 -5.29 3.72 9.13
CA SER A 44 -6.50 2.92 9.27
C SER A 44 -6.69 2.02 8.05
N VAL A 45 -7.26 0.83 8.27
CA VAL A 45 -7.60 -0.10 7.19
C VAL A 45 -8.49 0.57 6.14
N PHE A 46 -9.38 1.47 6.56
CA PHE A 46 -10.22 2.26 5.66
C PHE A 46 -9.40 3.13 4.70
N GLN A 47 -8.38 3.85 5.19
CA GLN A 47 -7.51 4.67 4.33
C GLN A 47 -6.78 3.81 3.30
N LYS A 48 -6.33 2.61 3.69
CA LYS A 48 -5.67 1.66 2.79
C LYS A 48 -6.60 1.18 1.68
N ILE A 49 -7.84 0.83 2.01
CA ILE A 49 -8.86 0.42 1.03
C ILE A 49 -9.12 1.56 0.05
N VAL A 50 -9.35 2.78 0.54
CA VAL A 50 -9.64 3.94 -0.32
C VAL A 50 -8.46 4.22 -1.26
N ALA A 51 -7.23 4.15 -0.76
CA ALA A 51 -6.03 4.31 -1.58
C ALA A 51 -5.94 3.24 -2.67
N GLU A 52 -6.22 1.96 -2.36
CA GLU A 52 -6.23 0.88 -3.35
C GLU A 52 -7.35 1.04 -4.40
N ILE A 53 -8.57 1.45 -3.99
CA ILE A 53 -9.67 1.75 -4.93
C ILE A 53 -9.25 2.86 -5.89
N LEU A 54 -8.77 3.99 -5.35
CA LEU A 54 -8.43 5.17 -6.13
C LEU A 54 -7.23 4.90 -7.06
N GLY A 55 -6.19 4.23 -6.55
CA GLY A 55 -5.03 3.89 -7.36
C GLY A 55 -5.37 2.92 -8.48
N SER A 56 -6.14 1.85 -8.21
CA SER A 56 -6.61 0.94 -9.26
C SER A 56 -7.55 1.63 -10.25
N PHE A 57 -8.41 2.53 -9.78
CA PHE A 57 -9.26 3.34 -10.67
C PHE A 57 -8.42 4.18 -11.64
N ILE A 58 -7.49 4.99 -11.12
CA ILE A 58 -6.67 5.89 -11.94
C ILE A 58 -5.80 5.10 -12.92
N LEU A 59 -5.19 4.01 -12.45
CA LEU A 59 -4.32 3.17 -13.28
C LEU A 59 -5.08 2.56 -14.47
N ILE A 60 -6.24 1.95 -14.21
CA ILE A 60 -7.07 1.34 -15.25
C ILE A 60 -7.68 2.41 -16.15
N PHE A 61 -8.14 3.52 -15.59
CA PHE A 61 -8.71 4.62 -16.36
C PHE A 61 -7.69 5.14 -17.39
N ALA A 62 -6.50 5.56 -16.94
CA ALA A 62 -5.48 6.13 -17.82
C ALA A 62 -4.96 5.13 -18.85
N GLY A 63 -4.69 3.89 -18.44
CA GLY A 63 -4.16 2.86 -19.34
C GLY A 63 -5.14 2.43 -20.43
N CYS A 64 -6.39 2.17 -20.05
CA CYS A 64 -7.45 1.80 -21.00
C CYS A 64 -7.88 3.00 -21.87
N GLU A 65 -7.92 4.21 -21.31
CA GLU A 65 -8.18 5.43 -22.09
C GLU A 65 -7.12 5.60 -23.20
N ALA A 66 -5.83 5.46 -22.87
CA ALA A 66 -4.77 5.56 -23.88
C ALA A 66 -4.95 4.55 -25.02
N ALA A 67 -5.34 3.31 -24.72
CA ALA A 67 -5.63 2.29 -25.74
C ALA A 67 -6.87 2.63 -26.59
N LEU A 68 -7.88 3.32 -26.03
CA LEU A 68 -9.05 3.79 -26.77
C LEU A 68 -8.70 5.00 -27.65
N VAL A 69 -7.93 5.95 -27.13
CA VAL A 69 -7.50 7.16 -27.85
C VAL A 69 -6.57 6.80 -29.01
N ASP A 70 -5.75 5.76 -28.89
CA ASP A 70 -4.86 5.29 -29.97
C ASP A 70 -5.61 4.99 -31.29
N LYS A 71 -6.91 4.64 -31.21
CA LYS A 71 -7.77 4.44 -32.38
C LYS A 71 -8.14 5.72 -33.12
N ILE A 72 -8.13 6.84 -32.42
CA ILE A 72 -8.49 8.17 -32.94
C ILE A 72 -7.23 8.93 -33.34
N GLN A 73 -6.19 8.82 -32.52
CA GLN A 73 -4.91 9.48 -32.70
C GLN A 73 -3.79 8.50 -32.33
N THR A 74 -2.85 8.29 -33.25
CA THR A 74 -1.75 7.34 -33.04
C THR A 74 -0.84 7.76 -31.88
N LEU A 75 -0.97 7.06 -30.76
CA LEU A 75 -0.09 7.11 -29.59
C LEU A 75 1.05 6.08 -29.70
N THR A 76 0.86 5.02 -30.49
CA THR A 76 1.75 3.87 -30.64
C THR A 76 1.84 3.00 -29.39
N THR A 77 2.32 1.76 -29.55
CA THR A 77 2.56 0.84 -28.42
C THR A 77 3.49 1.45 -27.37
N VAL A 78 4.48 2.25 -27.78
CA VAL A 78 5.41 2.92 -26.85
C VAL A 78 4.69 3.97 -26.02
N GLY A 79 3.79 4.75 -26.63
CA GLY A 79 3.00 5.75 -25.91
C GLY A 79 2.07 5.11 -24.88
N ILE A 80 1.38 4.04 -25.26
CA ILE A 80 0.50 3.29 -24.34
C ILE A 80 1.32 2.71 -23.19
N ALA A 81 2.47 2.08 -23.46
CA ALA A 81 3.37 1.55 -22.44
C ALA A 81 3.88 2.64 -21.48
N ALA A 82 4.19 3.83 -22.00
CA ALA A 82 4.59 4.98 -21.20
C ALA A 82 3.47 5.46 -20.27
N VAL A 83 2.21 5.52 -20.75
CA VAL A 83 1.06 5.89 -19.91
C VAL A 83 0.89 4.90 -18.75
N TRP A 84 0.94 3.59 -19.01
CA TRP A 84 0.88 2.57 -17.95
C TRP A 84 2.00 2.75 -16.93
N GLY A 85 3.25 2.86 -17.38
CA GLY A 85 4.42 2.96 -16.53
C GLY A 85 4.48 4.25 -15.70
N LEU A 86 4.27 5.41 -16.34
CA LEU A 86 4.33 6.72 -15.67
C LEU A 86 3.16 6.91 -14.70
N THR A 87 1.96 6.43 -15.05
CA THR A 87 0.81 6.48 -14.13
C THR A 87 1.07 5.61 -12.91
N LEU A 88 1.55 4.37 -13.10
CA LEU A 88 1.91 3.49 -11.98
C LEU A 88 2.99 4.13 -11.09
N MET A 89 4.03 4.70 -11.69
CA MET A 89 5.09 5.41 -10.95
C MET A 89 4.53 6.56 -10.11
N ALA A 90 3.69 7.42 -10.69
CA ALA A 90 3.07 8.53 -9.98
C ALA A 90 2.20 8.05 -8.82
N LEU A 91 1.41 6.99 -9.03
CA LEU A 91 0.58 6.40 -7.98
C LEU A 91 1.41 5.76 -6.87
N ILE A 92 2.51 5.08 -7.19
CA ILE A 92 3.44 4.56 -6.18
C ILE A 92 3.99 5.71 -5.32
N TYR A 93 4.48 6.79 -5.93
CA TYR A 93 4.96 7.94 -5.16
C TYR A 93 3.87 8.59 -4.30
N ALA A 94 2.65 8.68 -4.81
CA ALA A 94 1.54 9.33 -4.12
C ALA A 94 0.93 8.46 -3.00
N LEU A 95 0.87 7.14 -3.15
CA LEU A 95 0.02 6.27 -2.33
C LEU A 95 0.75 5.07 -1.70
N ALA A 96 2.02 4.80 -2.04
CA ALA A 96 2.75 3.67 -1.46
C ALA A 96 2.89 3.78 0.06
N HIS A 97 3.07 4.99 0.58
CA HIS A 97 3.13 5.23 2.03
C HIS A 97 1.78 5.00 2.72
N VAL A 98 0.67 4.98 1.96
CA VAL A 98 -0.68 4.77 2.49
C VAL A 98 -1.04 3.28 2.54
N SER A 99 -1.09 2.63 1.37
CA SER A 99 -1.56 1.25 1.24
C SER A 99 -0.47 0.22 0.93
N GLY A 100 0.74 0.67 0.56
CA GLY A 100 1.75 -0.17 -0.10
C GLY A 100 1.65 -0.15 -1.63
N ALA A 101 0.66 0.54 -2.21
CA ALA A 101 0.46 0.72 -3.65
C ALA A 101 0.48 -0.59 -4.44
N HIS A 102 -0.37 -1.56 -4.05
CA HIS A 102 -0.42 -2.83 -4.77
C HIS A 102 -1.13 -2.67 -6.11
N PHE A 103 -2.33 -2.05 -6.10
CA PHE A 103 -3.20 -1.76 -7.24
C PHE A 103 -3.50 -2.95 -8.17
N ASN A 104 -3.14 -4.16 -7.76
CA ASN A 104 -3.15 -5.36 -8.56
C ASN A 104 -3.37 -6.59 -7.65
N PRO A 105 -4.38 -7.43 -7.95
CA PRO A 105 -4.64 -8.65 -7.19
C PRO A 105 -3.47 -9.64 -7.18
N ALA A 106 -2.80 -9.84 -8.32
CA ALA A 106 -1.65 -10.75 -8.42
C ALA A 106 -0.48 -10.29 -7.54
N VAL A 107 -0.21 -8.97 -7.52
CA VAL A 107 0.82 -8.36 -6.66
C VAL A 107 0.45 -8.56 -5.18
N THR A 108 -0.81 -8.33 -4.82
CA THR A 108 -1.31 -8.53 -3.45
C THR A 108 -1.15 -9.97 -2.98
N ILE A 109 -1.51 -10.93 -3.83
CA ILE A 109 -1.38 -12.36 -3.54
C ILE A 109 0.10 -12.74 -3.43
N ALA A 110 0.95 -12.26 -4.34
CA ALA A 110 2.37 -12.55 -4.33
C ALA A 110 3.06 -12.01 -3.08
N PHE A 111 2.74 -10.80 -2.63
CA PHE A 111 3.25 -10.26 -1.37
C PHE A 111 2.75 -11.02 -0.14
N ALA A 112 1.50 -11.50 -0.16
CA ALA A 112 0.98 -12.36 0.90
C ALA A 112 1.74 -13.70 0.92
N ALA A 113 1.98 -14.31 -0.24
CA ALA A 113 2.77 -15.54 -0.38
C ALA A 113 4.22 -15.38 0.06
N ALA A 114 4.83 -14.22 -0.23
CA ALA A 114 6.17 -13.87 0.22
C ALA A 114 6.24 -13.51 1.72
N SER A 115 5.14 -13.62 2.48
CA SER A 115 5.04 -13.23 3.90
C SER A 115 5.39 -11.76 4.17
N LYS A 116 5.30 -10.91 3.15
CA LYS A 116 5.50 -9.45 3.23
C LYS A 116 4.20 -8.71 3.53
N PHE A 117 3.05 -9.38 3.38
CA PHE A 117 1.72 -8.83 3.61
C PHE A 117 0.83 -9.85 4.33
N SER A 118 -0.09 -9.37 5.18
CA SER A 118 -0.98 -10.27 5.92
C SER A 118 -2.05 -10.85 5.01
N TRP A 119 -2.12 -12.18 4.94
CA TRP A 119 -3.18 -12.91 4.24
C TRP A 119 -4.59 -12.50 4.64
N LYS A 120 -4.80 -12.00 5.87
CA LYS A 120 -6.11 -11.52 6.34
C LYS A 120 -6.59 -10.27 5.61
N HIS A 121 -5.67 -9.41 5.17
CA HIS A 121 -6.00 -8.19 4.43
C HIS A 121 -6.04 -8.40 2.92
N GLY A 122 -5.51 -9.52 2.42
CA GLY A 122 -5.45 -9.87 0.99
C GLY A 122 -6.80 -9.77 0.28
N PRO A 123 -7.85 -10.47 0.74
CA PRO A 123 -9.16 -10.43 0.10
C PRO A 123 -9.76 -9.03 0.01
N MET A 124 -9.57 -8.22 1.05
CA MET A 124 -10.08 -6.85 1.10
C MET A 124 -9.37 -5.94 0.09
N TYR A 125 -8.05 -6.10 -0.07
CA TYR A 125 -7.29 -5.40 -1.11
C TYR A 125 -7.73 -5.83 -2.50
N VAL A 126 -7.86 -7.14 -2.75
CA VAL A 126 -8.32 -7.66 -4.06
C VAL A 126 -9.70 -7.10 -4.41
N LEU A 127 -10.65 -7.12 -3.48
CA LEU A 127 -11.98 -6.56 -3.71
C LEU A 127 -11.94 -5.06 -4.01
N SER A 128 -11.10 -4.31 -3.28
CA SER A 128 -10.93 -2.87 -3.47
C SER A 128 -10.35 -2.53 -4.86
N GLN A 129 -9.38 -3.31 -5.32
CA GLN A 129 -8.73 -3.15 -6.62
C GLN A 129 -9.70 -3.48 -7.77
N VAL A 130 -10.42 -4.60 -7.64
CA VAL A 130 -11.45 -5.01 -8.61
C VAL A 130 -12.56 -3.97 -8.70
N LEU A 131 -13.00 -3.41 -7.55
CA LEU A 131 -13.99 -2.34 -7.52
C LEU A 131 -13.48 -1.08 -8.23
N GLY A 132 -12.26 -0.64 -7.94
CA GLY A 132 -11.64 0.52 -8.60
C GLY A 132 -11.54 0.32 -10.12
N ALA A 133 -11.07 -0.84 -10.56
CA ALA A 133 -10.97 -1.20 -11.98
C ALA A 133 -12.33 -1.24 -12.69
N ALA A 134 -13.36 -1.79 -12.03
CA ALA A 134 -14.72 -1.84 -12.56
C ALA A 134 -15.33 -0.44 -12.70
N LEU A 135 -15.13 0.44 -11.71
CA LEU A 135 -15.58 1.84 -11.77
C LEU A 135 -14.89 2.62 -12.89
N ALA A 136 -13.59 2.39 -13.11
CA ALA A 136 -12.84 3.01 -14.21
C ALA A 136 -13.38 2.55 -15.57
N SER A 137 -13.59 1.25 -15.72
CA SER A 137 -14.13 0.65 -16.95
C SER A 137 -15.54 1.16 -17.24
N LEU A 138 -16.39 1.29 -16.22
CA LEU A 138 -17.73 1.84 -16.36
C LEU A 138 -17.70 3.31 -16.76
N THR A 139 -16.81 4.10 -16.15
CA THR A 139 -16.62 5.52 -16.48
C THR A 139 -16.21 5.68 -17.95
N LEU A 140 -15.21 4.91 -18.40
CA LEU A 140 -14.80 4.91 -19.81
C LEU A 140 -15.94 4.48 -20.73
N ARG A 141 -16.73 3.47 -20.37
CA ARG A 141 -17.89 3.05 -21.16
C ARG A 141 -18.92 4.17 -21.33
N VAL A 142 -19.14 4.98 -20.29
CA VAL A 142 -20.05 6.13 -20.36
C VAL A 142 -19.45 7.26 -21.21
N LEU A 143 -18.17 7.57 -21.05
CA LEU A 143 -17.49 8.64 -21.80
C LEU A 143 -17.34 8.31 -23.29
N PHE A 144 -17.14 7.03 -23.63
CA PHE A 144 -16.96 6.55 -24.99
C PHE A 144 -18.22 5.86 -25.54
N HIS A 145 -19.41 6.21 -25.03
CA HIS A 145 -20.71 5.56 -25.33
C HIS A 145 -21.11 5.41 -26.82
N GLY A 146 -20.38 6.02 -27.76
CA GLY A 146 -20.58 5.92 -29.21
C GLY A 146 -19.51 5.12 -29.97
N GLN A 147 -18.53 4.53 -29.28
CA GLN A 147 -17.56 3.64 -29.90
C GLN A 147 -17.96 2.18 -29.64
N ASP A 148 -18.44 1.50 -30.69
CA ASP A 148 -18.97 0.13 -30.63
C ASP A 148 -17.95 -0.94 -30.21
N ASN A 149 -16.68 -0.57 -30.04
CA ASN A 149 -15.61 -1.54 -29.84
C ASN A 149 -14.64 -1.13 -28.72
N THR A 150 -15.14 -1.18 -27.47
CA THR A 150 -14.34 -1.10 -26.24
C THR A 150 -13.38 -2.28 -26.07
N ARG A 151 -13.32 -3.21 -27.05
CA ARG A 151 -12.36 -4.33 -27.11
C ARG A 151 -10.89 -3.91 -27.01
N ALA A 152 -10.53 -2.66 -27.32
CA ALA A 152 -9.14 -2.21 -27.13
C ALA A 152 -8.77 -1.96 -25.67
N ALA A 153 -9.76 -1.76 -24.79
CA ALA A 153 -9.54 -1.69 -23.36
C ALA A 153 -9.47 -3.08 -22.70
N THR A 154 -9.75 -4.16 -23.45
CA THR A 154 -9.64 -5.54 -22.96
C THR A 154 -8.42 -6.22 -23.55
N THR A 155 -7.69 -6.98 -22.73
CA THR A 155 -6.56 -7.78 -23.19
C THR A 155 -7.07 -8.88 -24.12
N GLN A 156 -6.60 -8.88 -25.37
CA GLN A 156 -6.87 -9.92 -26.37
C GLN A 156 -5.54 -10.34 -26.99
N TYR A 157 -5.42 -11.62 -27.33
CA TYR A 157 -4.27 -12.15 -28.07
C TYR A 157 -4.65 -12.44 -29.52
N SER A 158 -3.64 -12.54 -30.39
CA SER A 158 -3.84 -12.81 -31.81
C SER A 158 -4.50 -14.17 -32.03
N ASN A 159 -5.33 -14.29 -33.07
CA ASN A 159 -5.95 -15.56 -33.48
C ASN A 159 -4.93 -16.65 -33.84
N SER A 160 -3.68 -16.27 -34.09
CA SER A 160 -2.56 -17.18 -34.38
C SER A 160 -1.89 -17.75 -33.12
N THR A 161 -2.20 -17.19 -31.94
CA THR A 161 -1.56 -17.57 -30.67
C THR A 161 -2.44 -18.58 -29.94
N THR A 162 -1.83 -19.65 -29.45
CA THR A 162 -2.56 -20.67 -28.68
C THR A 162 -2.77 -20.23 -27.23
N ASP A 163 -3.78 -20.79 -26.56
CA ASP A 163 -4.05 -20.48 -25.15
C ASP A 163 -2.84 -20.79 -24.23
N LEU A 164 -2.09 -21.85 -24.55
CA LEU A 164 -0.86 -22.20 -23.82
C LEU A 164 0.24 -21.16 -24.00
N GLU A 165 0.42 -20.66 -25.23
CA GLU A 165 1.37 -19.58 -25.49
C GLU A 165 0.96 -18.28 -24.79
N ALA A 166 -0.34 -17.95 -24.79
CA ALA A 166 -0.86 -16.79 -24.08
C ALA A 166 -0.62 -16.90 -22.56
N ILE A 167 -0.87 -18.06 -21.96
CA ILE A 167 -0.57 -18.33 -20.55
C ILE A 167 0.94 -18.21 -20.27
N ALA A 168 1.79 -18.69 -21.17
CA ALA A 168 3.24 -18.55 -21.03
C ALA A 168 3.68 -17.08 -21.05
N TRP A 169 3.12 -16.27 -21.94
CA TRP A 169 3.37 -14.82 -21.98
C TRP A 169 2.92 -14.13 -20.69
N GLU A 170 1.71 -14.39 -20.22
CA GLU A 170 1.18 -13.84 -18.97
C GLU A 170 2.05 -14.23 -17.77
N PHE A 171 2.52 -15.48 -17.71
CA PHE A 171 3.44 -15.94 -16.68
C PHE A 171 4.78 -15.19 -16.72
N ILE A 172 5.41 -15.08 -17.89
CA ILE A 172 6.71 -14.42 -18.05
C ILE A 172 6.61 -12.94 -17.68
N ILE A 173 5.59 -12.24 -18.16
CA ILE A 173 5.39 -10.81 -17.88
C ILE A 173 5.10 -10.58 -16.39
N SER A 174 4.25 -11.41 -15.78
CA SER A 174 3.94 -11.35 -14.35
C SER A 174 5.17 -11.65 -13.49
N PHE A 175 5.99 -12.61 -13.90
CA PHE A 175 7.26 -12.92 -13.23
C PHE A 175 8.22 -11.73 -13.28
N ILE A 176 8.41 -11.11 -14.44
CA ILE A 176 9.26 -9.93 -14.60
C ILE A 176 8.75 -8.76 -13.73
N LEU A 177 7.43 -8.52 -13.72
CA LEU A 177 6.82 -7.50 -12.88
C LEU A 177 7.11 -7.77 -11.39
N MET A 178 6.84 -8.98 -10.92
CA MET A 178 7.07 -9.33 -9.51
C MET A 178 8.56 -9.34 -9.13
N PHE A 179 9.45 -9.75 -10.03
CA PHE A 179 10.89 -9.67 -9.82
C PHE A 179 11.34 -8.23 -9.58
N ASN A 180 10.87 -7.29 -10.41
CA ASN A 180 11.17 -5.86 -10.25
C ASN A 180 10.59 -5.29 -8.95
N ILE A 181 9.32 -5.60 -8.66
CA ILE A 181 8.65 -5.13 -7.43
C ILE A 181 9.37 -5.65 -6.19
N CYS A 182 9.68 -6.95 -6.13
CA CYS A 182 10.40 -7.54 -5.00
C CYS A 182 11.83 -7.00 -4.89
N GLY A 183 12.51 -6.77 -6.01
CA GLY A 183 13.84 -6.16 -6.03
C GLY A 183 13.84 -4.77 -5.41
N VAL A 184 12.89 -3.92 -5.79
CA VAL A 184 12.74 -2.57 -5.22
C VAL A 184 12.27 -2.62 -3.76
N ALA A 185 11.29 -3.47 -3.44
CA ALA A 185 10.71 -3.58 -2.10
C ALA A 185 11.64 -4.24 -1.08
N SER A 186 12.65 -5.00 -1.52
CA SER A 186 13.60 -5.69 -0.65
C SER A 186 14.91 -4.92 -0.47
N ASP A 187 15.10 -3.79 -1.17
CA ASP A 187 16.34 -3.02 -1.04
C ASP A 187 16.34 -2.19 0.25
N HIS A 188 17.07 -2.68 1.25
CA HIS A 188 17.31 -1.97 2.51
C HIS A 188 18.17 -0.70 2.36
N ARG A 189 18.71 -0.42 1.16
CA ARG A 189 19.47 0.82 0.88
C ARG A 189 18.58 2.02 0.57
N ALA A 190 17.29 1.82 0.30
CA ALA A 190 16.34 2.90 0.01
C ALA A 190 15.87 3.68 1.26
N VAL A 191 16.37 3.35 2.46
CA VAL A 191 15.98 3.99 3.74
C VAL A 191 17.19 4.58 4.48
N ARG A 192 18.14 5.17 3.76
CA ARG A 192 19.20 6.01 4.36
C ARG A 192 19.04 7.46 3.93
#